data_AF-I0USL3-F1
#
_entry.id   AF-I0USL3-F1
#
_cell.length_a   1.000
_cell.length_b   1.000
_cell.length_c   1.000
_cell.angle_alpha   90.00
_cell.angle_beta   90.00
_cell.angle_gamma   90.00
#
_symmetry.space_group_name_H-M   'P 1'
#
loop_
_entity.id
_entity.type
_entity.pdbx_description
1 polymer ?
#
loop_
_entity_poly.entity_id
_entity_poly.type
_entity_poly.pdbx_seq_one_letter_code
_entity_poly.pdbx_strand_id
1 'polypeptide(L)'
;MRNVYEPLRRPAPAPRTPDPDYPDVDVAIVMESTYPYLKGGVSSVVHDIVSENPDLTFGIIHIAWDSNSPQEDLYGVPENVKWVRVIYLSMEEFKEEFAHDCDPTHLRMNARQRKKLVRRILEAFSALVKGDMNPLWDLYDEGINPRTRSFPLFSVVGSREFMEAMGTWGFLSEIPLTELFWKVRDFTSLLYALLRQNMPYARVYHAHTTGYASLIAAAAARDYGSKFLLTEHNLYVRDTANTKLERPMDKPVTADYKLFMERPVTFDERVWVTWFVEMGRFCYPSADMITYLYPKALEEARGLGAPIDQLNPGDREDHAIILPNGMLIESVHAALEARMAARMKIFEDARNHVWRFVFIARVVPIKGLADLIRTLAQMRDAGIMNFHLDVLGPTDHSIDYYQQCLNLIEDLGMGQFITFHGTVKVRQMLANYDLLLMPSYNEGQPVVALEAMAASIPLVSTDVGGMSQLIDDILDASDGKEIGNCGILTVPGDVTGFARALRIIMETPGLYEQYSRNAYARVEKFFQLSLVMEHYNRIYRKLGGLPARPSKYTEE
;
A
#
# COMPACT_ATOMS: atom_id res chain seq x y z
N MET A 1 17.93 -3.05 16.26
CA MET A 1 19.21 -2.65 15.62
C MET A 1 18.87 -1.83 14.40
N ARG A 2 19.62 -0.77 14.09
CA ARG A 2 19.44 -0.03 12.83
C ARG A 2 19.83 -0.96 11.67
N ASN A 3 19.03 -1.03 10.62
CA ASN A 3 19.48 -1.65 9.38
C ASN A 3 20.45 -0.67 8.74
N VAL A 4 21.69 -1.10 8.52
CA VAL A 4 22.70 -0.30 7.86
C VAL A 4 22.94 -0.93 6.50
N TYR A 5 22.63 -0.18 5.45
CA TYR A 5 22.91 -0.60 4.08
C TYR A 5 24.18 0.04 3.54
N GLU A 6 24.87 -0.66 2.65
CA GLU A 6 25.91 -0.02 1.84
C GLU A 6 25.26 1.04 0.93
N PRO A 7 25.87 2.23 0.76
CA PRO A 7 25.30 3.27 -0.10
C PRO A 7 25.04 2.77 -1.52
N LEU A 8 23.90 3.15 -2.10
CA LEU A 8 23.52 2.75 -3.45
C LEU A 8 24.49 3.31 -4.49
N ARG A 9 25.17 2.41 -5.22
CA ARG A 9 26.05 2.76 -6.34
C ARG A 9 25.23 2.94 -7.61
N ARG A 10 25.24 4.14 -8.18
CA ARG A 10 24.54 4.46 -9.43
C ARG A 10 25.49 4.42 -10.63
N PRO A 11 25.08 3.80 -11.74
CA PRO A 11 25.84 3.87 -12.98
C PRO A 11 25.75 5.29 -13.58
N ALA A 12 26.68 5.61 -14.47
CA ALA A 12 26.58 6.85 -15.24
C ALA A 12 25.31 6.84 -16.10
N PRO A 13 24.62 7.98 -16.30
CA PRO A 13 23.43 8.04 -17.14
C PRO A 13 23.74 7.55 -18.56
N ALA A 14 22.96 6.58 -19.05
CA ALA A 14 23.11 6.10 -20.42
C ALA A 14 22.45 7.08 -21.43
N PRO A 15 22.89 7.13 -22.70
CA PRO A 15 22.33 8.03 -23.71
C PRO A 15 20.84 7.76 -23.97
N ARG A 16 20.00 8.80 -23.95
CA ARG A 16 18.56 8.65 -24.17
C ARG A 16 18.26 8.52 -25.66
N THR A 17 17.41 7.58 -26.02
CA THR A 17 16.82 7.48 -27.36
C THR A 17 15.34 7.82 -27.21
N PRO A 18 14.87 8.94 -27.77
CA PRO A 18 13.45 9.30 -27.70
C PRO A 18 12.58 8.22 -28.36
N ASP A 19 11.51 7.83 -27.67
CA ASP A 19 10.49 6.94 -28.20
C ASP A 19 9.27 7.79 -28.60
N PRO A 20 8.86 7.80 -29.89
CA PRO A 20 7.74 8.61 -30.34
C PRO A 20 6.39 8.15 -29.75
N ASP A 21 6.24 6.86 -29.41
CA ASP A 21 5.01 6.32 -28.82
C ASP A 21 4.95 6.58 -27.31
N TYR A 22 6.11 6.78 -26.68
CA TYR A 22 6.24 7.07 -25.26
C TYR A 22 7.13 8.30 -25.02
N PRO A 23 6.60 9.52 -25.24
CA PRO A 23 7.36 10.75 -24.99
C PRO A 23 7.84 10.84 -23.53
N ASP A 24 8.98 11.50 -23.33
CA ASP A 24 9.56 11.78 -22.01
C ASP A 24 8.53 12.47 -21.09
N VAL A 25 8.47 12.03 -19.82
CA VAL A 25 7.58 12.60 -18.80
C VAL A 25 8.34 13.01 -17.54
N ASP A 26 7.73 13.88 -16.74
CA ASP A 26 8.28 14.27 -15.45
C ASP A 26 8.21 13.11 -14.45
N VAL A 27 7.07 12.41 -14.41
CA VAL A 27 6.82 11.32 -13.47
C VAL A 27 6.21 10.11 -14.19
N ALA A 28 6.79 8.93 -14.05
CA ALA A 28 6.15 7.67 -14.44
C ALA A 28 5.65 6.95 -13.19
N ILE A 29 4.33 6.81 -13.02
CA ILE A 29 3.74 6.09 -11.90
C ILE A 29 3.70 4.59 -12.23
N VAL A 30 4.23 3.76 -11.34
CA VAL A 30 4.29 2.30 -11.48
C VAL A 30 3.37 1.64 -10.47
N MET A 31 2.51 0.74 -10.93
CA MET A 31 1.52 0.10 -10.06
C MET A 31 1.07 -1.27 -10.55
N GLU A 32 0.68 -2.12 -9.60
CA GLU A 32 0.12 -3.46 -9.85
C GLU A 32 -1.40 -3.39 -9.83
N SER A 33 -2.06 -3.88 -10.89
CA SER A 33 -3.51 -4.14 -10.98
C SER A 33 -4.39 -3.06 -10.35
N THR A 34 -4.17 -1.79 -10.69
CA THR A 34 -4.91 -0.63 -10.12
C THR A 34 -5.29 0.39 -11.20
N TYR A 35 -4.79 1.62 -11.14
CA TYR A 35 -5.19 2.71 -12.04
C TYR A 35 -4.62 2.48 -13.46
N PRO A 36 -5.37 2.85 -14.53
CA PRO A 36 -6.72 3.42 -14.52
C PRO A 36 -7.86 2.39 -14.61
N TYR A 37 -7.54 1.09 -14.62
CA TYR A 37 -8.48 0.03 -15.01
C TYR A 37 -9.27 -0.59 -13.86
N LEU A 38 -8.91 -0.34 -12.60
CA LEU A 38 -9.58 -0.90 -11.43
C LEU A 38 -9.92 0.18 -10.40
N LYS A 39 -11.15 0.13 -9.88
CA LYS A 39 -11.61 1.03 -8.82
C LYS A 39 -11.03 0.61 -7.47
N GLY A 40 -10.54 1.57 -6.70
CA GLY A 40 -10.02 1.32 -5.36
C GLY A 40 -9.38 2.55 -4.74
N GLY A 41 -9.04 2.48 -3.45
CA GLY A 41 -8.44 3.61 -2.72
C GLY A 41 -7.12 4.06 -3.32
N VAL A 42 -6.23 3.13 -3.67
CA VAL A 42 -4.95 3.45 -4.32
C VAL A 42 -5.15 4.09 -5.68
N SER A 43 -6.07 3.57 -6.51
CA SER A 43 -6.39 4.16 -7.81
C SER A 43 -6.94 5.58 -7.69
N SER A 44 -7.74 5.87 -6.66
CA SER A 44 -8.21 7.23 -6.38
C SER A 44 -7.07 8.17 -5.98
N VAL A 45 -6.15 7.72 -5.12
CA VAL A 45 -4.98 8.53 -4.74
C VAL A 45 -4.11 8.85 -5.96
N VAL A 46 -3.86 7.87 -6.84
CA VAL A 46 -3.13 8.10 -8.10
C VAL A 46 -3.88 9.10 -8.98
N HIS A 47 -5.20 8.96 -9.11
CA HIS A 47 -6.01 9.88 -9.88
C HIS A 47 -5.94 11.31 -9.33
N ASP A 48 -5.97 11.49 -8.02
CA ASP A 48 -5.81 12.79 -7.37
C ASP A 48 -4.41 13.36 -7.63
N ILE A 49 -3.36 12.52 -7.54
CA ILE A 49 -1.98 12.91 -7.85
C ILE A 49 -1.86 13.48 -9.26
N VAL A 50 -2.38 12.78 -10.28
CA VAL A 50 -2.25 13.25 -11.67
C VAL A 50 -3.14 14.46 -11.95
N SER A 51 -4.33 14.52 -11.34
CA SER A 51 -5.32 15.58 -11.58
C SER A 51 -4.94 16.90 -10.89
N GLU A 52 -4.42 16.85 -9.66
CA GLU A 52 -4.05 18.04 -8.86
C GLU A 52 -2.67 18.61 -9.21
N ASN A 53 -1.95 17.95 -10.12
CA ASN A 53 -0.63 18.36 -10.63
C ASN A 53 -0.63 18.57 -12.16
N PRO A 54 -1.50 19.42 -12.72
CA PRO A 54 -1.60 19.63 -14.18
C PRO A 54 -0.35 20.29 -14.78
N ASP A 55 0.52 20.87 -13.95
CA ASP A 55 1.81 21.45 -14.30
C ASP A 55 2.95 20.42 -14.50
N LEU A 56 2.69 19.14 -14.22
CA LEU A 56 3.61 18.03 -14.46
C LEU A 56 3.04 17.09 -15.52
N THR A 57 3.93 16.45 -16.28
CA THR A 57 3.58 15.39 -17.23
C THR A 57 3.77 14.02 -16.59
N PHE A 58 2.83 13.11 -16.88
CA PHE A 58 2.80 11.77 -16.29
C PHE A 58 2.80 10.67 -17.35
N GLY A 59 3.43 9.55 -17.01
CA GLY A 59 3.22 8.27 -17.68
C GLY A 59 2.75 7.24 -16.66
N ILE A 60 1.99 6.23 -17.09
CA ILE A 60 1.55 5.14 -16.21
C ILE A 60 2.15 3.83 -16.69
N ILE A 61 2.79 3.10 -15.79
CA ILE A 61 3.26 1.74 -16.00
C ILE A 61 2.34 0.82 -15.18
N HIS A 62 1.43 0.13 -15.87
CA HIS A 62 0.43 -0.73 -15.28
C HIS A 62 0.86 -2.19 -15.38
N ILE A 63 1.05 -2.86 -14.25
CA ILE A 63 1.39 -4.28 -14.19
C ILE A 63 0.09 -5.07 -14.06
N ALA A 64 -0.19 -5.92 -15.04
CA ALA A 64 -1.35 -6.81 -15.08
C ALA A 64 -0.89 -8.27 -15.10
N TRP A 65 -1.82 -9.19 -14.82
CA TRP A 65 -1.50 -10.62 -14.92
C TRP A 65 -1.29 -11.02 -16.38
N ASP A 66 -2.24 -10.72 -17.25
CA ASP A 66 -2.24 -11.11 -18.67
C ASP A 66 -3.09 -10.15 -19.52
N SER A 67 -3.13 -10.39 -20.83
CA SER A 67 -3.89 -9.59 -21.80
C SER A 67 -5.41 -9.65 -21.60
N ASN A 68 -5.94 -10.62 -20.83
CA ASN A 68 -7.36 -10.73 -20.47
C ASN A 68 -7.76 -9.84 -19.28
N SER A 69 -6.78 -9.24 -18.62
CA SER A 69 -7.03 -8.31 -17.51
C SER A 69 -7.80 -7.07 -18.00
N PRO A 70 -8.63 -6.43 -17.15
CA PRO A 70 -9.42 -5.26 -17.55
C PRO A 70 -8.56 -4.14 -18.14
N GLN A 71 -9.05 -3.52 -19.24
CA GLN A 71 -8.37 -2.41 -19.94
C GLN A 71 -9.29 -1.20 -20.15
N GLU A 72 -10.50 -1.22 -19.60
CA GLU A 72 -11.42 -0.09 -19.66
C GLU A 72 -11.00 1.00 -18.68
N ASP A 73 -10.79 2.23 -19.17
CA ASP A 73 -10.50 3.38 -18.30
C ASP A 73 -11.73 3.73 -17.46
N LEU A 74 -11.61 3.55 -16.14
CA LEU A 74 -12.68 3.81 -15.18
C LEU A 74 -12.63 5.20 -14.54
N TYR A 75 -11.60 6.00 -14.86
CA TYR A 75 -11.31 7.28 -14.20
C TYR A 75 -11.30 8.47 -15.15
N GLY A 76 -11.20 8.26 -16.47
CA GLY A 76 -11.06 9.36 -17.42
C GLY A 76 -9.70 10.03 -17.25
N VAL A 77 -8.65 9.32 -17.68
CA VAL A 77 -7.25 9.72 -17.51
C VAL A 77 -7.04 11.16 -18.05
N PRO A 78 -6.48 12.10 -17.24
CA PRO A 78 -6.30 13.49 -17.68
C PRO A 78 -5.24 13.67 -18.78
N GLU A 79 -5.32 14.77 -19.55
CA GLU A 79 -4.44 15.04 -20.70
C GLU A 79 -2.94 15.19 -20.36
N ASN A 80 -2.60 15.48 -19.10
CA ASN A 80 -1.22 15.53 -18.65
C ASN A 80 -0.60 14.12 -18.48
N VAL A 81 -1.41 13.06 -18.49
CA VAL A 81 -0.94 11.68 -18.64
C VAL A 81 -0.74 11.38 -20.12
N LYS A 82 0.52 11.24 -20.53
CA LYS A 82 0.94 11.14 -21.93
C LYS A 82 0.85 9.74 -22.50
N TRP A 83 0.92 8.73 -21.66
CA TRP A 83 0.84 7.33 -22.07
C TRP A 83 0.52 6.42 -20.89
N VAL A 84 -0.09 5.27 -21.20
CA VAL A 84 -0.26 4.14 -20.30
C VAL A 84 0.40 2.93 -20.97
N ARG A 85 1.42 2.36 -20.32
CA ARG A 85 2.13 1.16 -20.78
C ARG A 85 1.77 -0.01 -19.87
N VAL A 86 1.28 -1.08 -20.46
CA VAL A 86 0.91 -2.30 -19.74
C VAL A 86 2.05 -3.31 -19.79
N ILE A 87 2.35 -3.95 -18.67
CA ILE A 87 3.30 -5.05 -18.53
C ILE A 87 2.54 -6.27 -18.01
N TYR A 88 2.71 -7.41 -18.66
CA TYR A 88 2.06 -8.66 -18.24
C TYR A 88 3.03 -9.58 -17.51
N LEU A 89 2.59 -10.13 -16.37
CA LEU A 89 3.36 -11.06 -15.54
C LEU A 89 3.28 -12.52 -15.99
N SER A 90 2.17 -12.89 -16.65
CA SER A 90 1.89 -14.26 -17.06
C SER A 90 2.91 -14.72 -18.08
N MET A 91 3.56 -15.85 -17.78
CA MET A 91 4.56 -16.44 -18.67
C MET A 91 4.00 -16.80 -20.05
N GLU A 92 2.70 -17.06 -20.18
CA GLU A 92 2.10 -17.37 -21.48
C GLU A 92 2.18 -16.20 -22.47
N GLU A 93 2.30 -14.96 -21.98
CA GLU A 93 2.46 -13.74 -22.80
C GLU A 93 3.86 -13.61 -23.43
N PHE A 94 4.84 -14.36 -22.92
CA PHE A 94 6.25 -14.24 -23.34
C PHE A 94 7.01 -15.57 -23.34
N LYS A 95 6.28 -16.67 -23.47
CA LYS A 95 6.79 -18.04 -23.29
C LYS A 95 7.93 -18.39 -24.21
N GLU A 96 7.81 -18.03 -25.48
CA GLU A 96 8.82 -18.31 -26.50
C GLU A 96 10.11 -17.54 -26.23
N GLU A 97 10.01 -16.26 -25.90
CA GLU A 97 11.17 -15.43 -25.58
C GLU A 97 11.85 -15.89 -24.28
N PHE A 98 11.06 -16.25 -23.27
CA PHE A 98 11.59 -16.78 -22.01
C PHE A 98 12.33 -18.10 -22.21
N ALA A 99 11.75 -19.02 -22.98
CA ALA A 99 12.39 -20.30 -23.30
C ALA A 99 13.70 -20.09 -24.07
N HIS A 100 13.69 -19.18 -25.05
CA HIS A 100 14.88 -18.81 -25.81
C HIS A 100 15.98 -18.20 -24.92
N ASP A 101 15.63 -17.21 -24.08
CA ASP A 101 16.61 -16.48 -23.27
C ASP A 101 17.12 -17.29 -22.08
N CYS A 102 16.41 -18.35 -21.68
CA CYS A 102 16.86 -19.31 -20.67
C CYS A 102 17.75 -20.44 -21.23
N ASP A 103 17.98 -20.50 -22.56
CA ASP A 103 18.87 -21.50 -23.16
C ASP A 103 20.32 -21.28 -22.69
N PRO A 104 20.95 -22.24 -21.98
CA PRO A 104 22.30 -22.08 -21.44
C PRO A 104 23.39 -21.96 -22.52
N THR A 105 23.10 -22.33 -23.78
CA THR A 105 24.04 -22.17 -24.89
C THR A 105 24.30 -20.69 -25.22
N HIS A 106 23.35 -19.80 -24.92
CA HIS A 106 23.48 -18.36 -25.16
C HIS A 106 24.50 -17.68 -24.23
N LEU A 107 24.84 -18.28 -23.08
CA LEU A 107 25.88 -17.73 -22.20
C LEU A 107 27.25 -17.66 -22.85
N ARG A 108 27.55 -18.58 -23.79
CA ARG A 108 28.89 -18.74 -24.39
C ARG A 108 30.01 -18.88 -23.34
N MET A 109 29.70 -19.49 -22.19
CA MET A 109 30.62 -19.73 -21.07
C MET A 109 30.93 -21.22 -20.91
N ASN A 110 32.17 -21.56 -20.57
CA ASN A 110 32.53 -22.92 -20.16
C ASN A 110 32.05 -23.24 -18.74
N ALA A 111 32.08 -24.52 -18.34
CA ALA A 111 31.59 -24.96 -17.04
C ALA A 111 32.22 -24.23 -15.84
N ARG A 112 33.53 -23.92 -15.90
CA ARG A 112 34.23 -23.20 -14.82
C ARG A 112 33.73 -21.75 -14.70
N GLN A 113 33.49 -21.09 -15.83
CA GLN A 113 32.93 -19.74 -15.87
C GLN A 113 31.48 -19.73 -15.34
N ARG A 114 30.65 -20.70 -15.74
CA ARG A 114 29.27 -20.84 -15.23
C ARG A 114 29.25 -21.06 -13.72
N LYS A 115 30.10 -21.96 -13.17
CA LYS A 115 30.24 -22.13 -11.72
C LYS A 115 30.62 -20.83 -10.99
N LYS A 116 31.51 -20.03 -11.58
CA LYS A 116 31.89 -18.72 -11.01
C LYS A 116 30.72 -17.74 -11.02
N LEU A 117 29.95 -17.69 -12.11
CA LEU A 117 28.76 -16.84 -12.22
C LEU A 117 27.69 -17.25 -11.20
N VAL A 118 27.38 -18.54 -11.11
CA VAL A 118 26.42 -19.08 -10.14
C VAL A 118 26.84 -18.74 -8.71
N ARG A 119 28.12 -18.92 -8.36
CA ARG A 119 28.62 -18.55 -7.04
C ARG A 119 28.44 -17.06 -6.76
N ARG A 120 28.70 -16.20 -7.75
CA ARG A 120 28.50 -14.75 -7.64
C ARG A 120 27.02 -14.37 -7.42
N ILE A 121 26.08 -15.09 -8.04
CA ILE A 121 24.64 -14.91 -7.80
C ILE A 121 24.30 -15.24 -6.33
N LEU A 122 24.77 -16.38 -5.82
CA LEU A 122 24.53 -16.77 -4.43
C LEU A 122 25.20 -15.82 -3.43
N GLU A 123 26.42 -15.37 -3.74
CA GLU A 123 27.13 -14.35 -2.97
C GLU A 123 26.37 -13.02 -2.94
N ALA A 124 25.74 -12.62 -4.06
CA ALA A 124 24.94 -11.40 -4.14
C ALA A 124 23.66 -11.47 -3.28
N PHE A 125 22.95 -12.59 -3.28
CA PHE A 125 21.83 -12.80 -2.34
C PHE A 125 22.30 -12.82 -0.88
N SER A 126 23.46 -13.43 -0.59
CA SER A 126 24.02 -13.38 0.76
C SER A 126 24.43 -11.96 1.19
N ALA A 127 24.90 -11.14 0.26
CA ALA A 127 25.22 -9.73 0.49
C ALA A 127 23.95 -8.92 0.79
N LEU A 128 22.85 -9.17 0.06
CA LEU A 128 21.56 -8.52 0.31
C LEU A 128 21.07 -8.76 1.75
N VAL A 129 21.13 -10.02 2.22
CA VAL A 129 20.76 -10.37 3.60
C VAL A 129 21.61 -9.63 4.65
N LYS A 130 22.83 -9.22 4.29
CA LYS A 130 23.77 -8.45 5.13
C LYS A 130 23.66 -6.93 4.93
N GLY A 131 22.72 -6.45 4.11
CA GLY A 131 22.51 -5.03 3.86
C GLY A 131 23.28 -4.47 2.66
N ASP A 132 23.76 -5.29 1.73
CA ASP A 132 24.39 -4.80 0.50
C ASP A 132 23.63 -5.29 -0.73
N MET A 133 22.83 -4.40 -1.31
CA MET A 133 22.07 -4.63 -2.53
C MET A 133 22.89 -4.46 -3.81
N ASN A 134 24.08 -3.85 -3.72
CA ASN A 134 24.84 -3.47 -4.90
C ASN A 134 25.33 -4.66 -5.75
N PRO A 135 25.73 -5.82 -5.19
CA PRO A 135 26.10 -6.98 -5.98
C PRO A 135 24.97 -7.52 -6.88
N LEU A 136 23.71 -7.37 -6.46
CA LEU A 136 22.55 -7.71 -7.28
C LEU A 136 22.36 -6.69 -8.41
N TRP A 137 22.56 -5.41 -8.12
CA TRP A 137 22.55 -4.37 -9.16
C TRP A 137 23.69 -4.53 -10.18
N ASP A 138 24.88 -4.96 -9.76
CA ASP A 138 25.98 -5.27 -10.68
C ASP A 138 25.61 -6.43 -11.62
N LEU A 139 24.93 -7.46 -11.10
CA LEU A 139 24.41 -8.57 -11.91
C LEU A 139 23.32 -8.11 -12.89
N TYR A 140 22.45 -7.20 -12.46
CA TYR A 140 21.45 -6.59 -13.33
C TYR A 140 22.12 -5.84 -14.49
N ASP A 141 23.08 -4.96 -14.20
CA ASP A 141 23.75 -4.16 -15.24
C ASP A 141 24.53 -5.00 -16.23
N GLU A 142 25.28 -6.00 -15.75
CA GLU A 142 26.12 -6.81 -16.64
C GLU A 142 25.34 -7.88 -17.41
N GLY A 143 24.16 -8.26 -16.91
CA GLY A 143 23.52 -9.53 -17.25
C GLY A 143 22.05 -9.45 -17.67
N ILE A 144 21.30 -8.44 -17.23
CA ILE A 144 19.85 -8.32 -17.46
C ILE A 144 19.53 -7.07 -18.27
N ASN A 145 20.03 -5.91 -17.83
CA ASN A 145 19.72 -4.61 -18.39
C ASN A 145 19.96 -4.59 -19.91
N PRO A 146 18.93 -4.43 -20.75
CA PRO A 146 19.09 -4.50 -22.20
C PRO A 146 20.05 -3.45 -22.77
N ARG A 147 20.33 -2.38 -22.03
CA ARG A 147 21.20 -1.27 -22.44
C ARG A 147 22.67 -1.51 -22.13
N THR A 148 22.98 -2.30 -21.10
CA THR A 148 24.35 -2.48 -20.60
C THR A 148 24.81 -3.93 -20.56
N ARG A 149 23.90 -4.90 -20.70
CA ARG A 149 24.23 -6.33 -20.55
C ARG A 149 25.32 -6.76 -21.54
N SER A 150 26.27 -7.51 -21.03
CA SER A 150 27.38 -8.12 -21.77
C SER A 150 27.20 -9.64 -21.95
N PHE A 151 26.30 -10.24 -21.16
CA PHE A 151 25.89 -11.64 -21.28
C PHE A 151 24.41 -11.80 -20.89
N PRO A 152 23.71 -12.86 -21.32
CA PRO A 152 22.31 -13.08 -20.96
C PRO A 152 22.22 -13.83 -19.61
N LEU A 153 22.03 -13.11 -18.50
CA LEU A 153 22.04 -13.72 -17.17
C LEU A 153 20.95 -14.78 -17.00
N PHE A 154 19.75 -14.59 -17.57
CA PHE A 154 18.66 -15.57 -17.47
C PHE A 154 19.02 -16.96 -18.02
N SER A 155 19.93 -17.03 -18.99
CA SER A 155 20.45 -18.30 -19.53
C SER A 155 21.20 -19.14 -18.49
N VAL A 156 21.62 -18.55 -17.35
CA VAL A 156 22.22 -19.29 -16.23
C VAL A 156 21.24 -20.28 -15.61
N VAL A 157 19.95 -19.97 -15.63
CA VAL A 157 18.91 -20.80 -14.99
C VAL A 157 18.78 -22.14 -15.69
N GLY A 158 18.99 -22.21 -17.01
CA GLY A 158 19.01 -23.46 -17.76
C GLY A 158 20.29 -24.29 -17.59
N SER A 159 21.31 -23.80 -16.88
CA SER A 159 22.60 -24.48 -16.75
C SER A 159 22.60 -25.55 -15.66
N ARG A 160 23.35 -26.63 -15.89
CA ARG A 160 23.55 -27.71 -14.91
C ARG A 160 24.17 -27.18 -13.61
N GLU A 161 25.14 -26.27 -13.72
CA GLU A 161 25.84 -25.69 -12.58
C GLU A 161 24.89 -24.92 -11.64
N PHE A 162 23.89 -24.24 -12.21
CA PHE A 162 22.89 -23.52 -11.44
C PHE A 162 21.96 -24.50 -10.69
N MET A 163 21.47 -25.54 -11.39
CA MET A 163 20.62 -26.57 -10.76
C MET A 163 21.32 -27.30 -9.61
N GLU A 164 22.60 -27.67 -9.79
CA GLU A 164 23.41 -28.29 -8.74
C GLU A 164 23.58 -27.36 -7.52
N ALA A 165 23.82 -26.06 -7.77
CA ALA A 165 24.00 -25.10 -6.69
C ALA A 165 22.71 -24.83 -5.92
N MET A 166 21.57 -24.70 -6.61
CA MET A 166 20.27 -24.48 -5.98
C MET A 166 19.88 -25.62 -5.03
N GLY A 167 20.13 -26.88 -5.43
CA GLY A 167 19.87 -28.05 -4.59
C GLY A 167 20.78 -28.19 -3.36
N THR A 168 21.75 -27.29 -3.17
CA THR A 168 22.67 -27.31 -2.02
C THR A 168 22.64 -26.01 -1.21
N TRP A 169 21.75 -25.07 -1.54
CA TRP A 169 21.76 -23.73 -0.97
C TRP A 169 20.74 -23.54 0.16
N GLY A 170 21.24 -23.26 1.37
CA GLY A 170 20.40 -22.90 2.52
C GLY A 170 19.34 -23.95 2.83
N PHE A 171 18.12 -23.51 3.13
CA PHE A 171 17.00 -24.43 3.41
C PHE A 171 16.50 -25.18 2.17
N LEU A 172 16.93 -24.80 0.96
CA LEU A 172 16.51 -25.45 -0.28
C LEU A 172 17.14 -26.83 -0.45
N SER A 173 18.24 -27.12 0.26
CA SER A 173 18.90 -28.43 0.20
C SER A 173 18.06 -29.57 0.76
N GLU A 174 16.99 -29.26 1.50
CA GLU A 174 16.06 -30.23 2.08
C GLU A 174 14.92 -30.59 1.13
N ILE A 175 14.85 -29.95 -0.05
CA ILE A 175 13.70 -30.02 -0.96
C ILE A 175 14.05 -30.84 -2.20
N PRO A 176 13.15 -31.73 -2.67
CA PRO A 176 13.36 -32.45 -3.92
C PRO A 176 13.61 -31.50 -5.09
N LEU A 177 14.62 -31.80 -5.90
CA LEU A 177 15.04 -30.95 -7.03
C LEU A 177 13.89 -30.66 -8.01
N THR A 178 12.98 -31.61 -8.21
CA THR A 178 11.81 -31.42 -9.09
C THR A 178 10.88 -30.33 -8.60
N GLU A 179 10.67 -30.23 -7.29
CA GLU A 179 9.82 -29.19 -6.69
C GLU A 179 10.52 -27.83 -6.72
N LEU A 180 11.82 -27.83 -6.41
CA LEU A 180 12.66 -26.63 -6.47
C LEU A 180 12.72 -26.04 -7.88
N PHE A 181 12.85 -26.88 -8.91
CA PHE A 181 12.91 -26.46 -10.31
C PHE A 181 11.70 -25.62 -10.71
N TRP A 182 10.48 -26.08 -10.39
CA TRP A 182 9.26 -25.37 -10.76
C TRP A 182 9.19 -24.01 -10.06
N LYS A 183 9.53 -23.93 -8.77
CA LYS A 183 9.56 -22.64 -8.04
C LYS A 183 10.57 -21.68 -8.60
N VAL A 184 11.79 -22.14 -8.87
CA VAL A 184 12.84 -21.32 -9.45
C VAL A 184 12.43 -20.80 -10.83
N ARG A 185 11.83 -21.65 -11.67
CA ARG A 185 11.27 -21.24 -12.97
C ARG A 185 10.22 -20.15 -12.80
N ASP A 186 9.27 -20.32 -11.88
CA ASP A 186 8.17 -19.36 -11.66
C ASP A 186 8.69 -17.99 -11.20
N PHE A 187 9.67 -17.93 -10.28
CA PHE A 187 10.27 -16.65 -9.90
C PHE A 187 11.12 -16.03 -11.00
N THR A 188 11.85 -16.86 -11.75
CA THR A 188 12.65 -16.39 -12.88
C THR A 188 11.76 -15.81 -13.98
N SER A 189 10.63 -16.43 -14.29
CA SER A 189 9.70 -15.91 -15.30
C SER A 189 9.09 -14.58 -14.88
N LEU A 190 8.79 -14.39 -13.59
CA LEU A 190 8.33 -13.09 -13.06
C LEU A 190 9.41 -12.01 -13.19
N LEU A 191 10.66 -12.29 -12.81
CA LEU A 191 11.77 -11.33 -13.01
C LEU A 191 11.99 -11.02 -14.49
N TYR A 192 11.89 -12.03 -15.34
CA TYR A 192 12.02 -11.87 -16.79
C TYR A 192 10.94 -10.95 -17.33
N ALA A 193 9.67 -11.15 -16.96
CA ALA A 193 8.55 -10.30 -17.35
C ALA A 193 8.84 -8.82 -17.05
N LEU A 194 9.34 -8.55 -15.84
CA LEU A 194 9.53 -7.22 -15.29
C LEU A 194 10.78 -6.50 -15.81
N LEU A 195 11.86 -7.25 -16.07
CA LEU A 195 13.19 -6.67 -16.31
C LEU A 195 13.73 -6.85 -17.73
N ARG A 196 13.06 -7.65 -18.59
CA ARG A 196 13.54 -7.93 -19.96
C ARG A 196 13.45 -6.73 -20.91
N GLN A 197 12.62 -5.73 -20.58
CA GLN A 197 12.39 -4.54 -21.40
C GLN A 197 12.75 -3.27 -20.61
N ASN A 198 13.27 -2.27 -21.30
CA ASN A 198 13.43 -0.94 -20.71
C ASN A 198 12.09 -0.21 -20.66
N MET A 199 11.91 0.60 -19.61
CA MET A 199 10.76 1.49 -19.46
C MET A 199 10.97 2.80 -20.23
N PRO A 200 9.90 3.50 -20.63
CA PRO A 200 10.04 4.84 -21.21
C PRO A 200 10.66 5.80 -20.21
N TYR A 201 11.35 6.83 -20.69
CA TYR A 201 12.07 7.75 -19.82
C TYR A 201 11.12 8.57 -18.95
N ALA A 202 11.44 8.64 -17.65
CA ALA A 202 10.88 9.59 -16.72
C ALA A 202 11.97 10.17 -15.80
N ARG A 203 11.79 11.42 -15.37
CA ARG A 203 12.68 12.04 -14.36
C ARG A 203 12.53 11.36 -13.00
N VAL A 204 11.31 10.97 -12.65
CA VAL A 204 10.98 10.24 -11.43
C VAL A 204 10.11 9.03 -11.79
N TYR A 205 10.51 7.84 -11.35
CA TYR A 205 9.64 6.66 -11.33
C TYR A 205 9.02 6.53 -9.94
N HIS A 206 7.70 6.51 -9.84
CA HIS A 206 6.97 6.49 -8.58
C HIS A 206 6.18 5.18 -8.42
N ALA A 207 6.67 4.25 -7.60
CA ALA A 207 5.95 3.03 -7.27
C ALA A 207 4.99 3.22 -6.09
N HIS A 208 3.79 2.67 -6.15
CA HIS A 208 2.79 2.73 -5.06
C HIS A 208 2.73 1.46 -4.18
N THR A 209 3.66 0.53 -4.39
CA THR A 209 3.86 -0.66 -3.56
C THR A 209 5.32 -1.07 -3.58
N THR A 210 5.83 -1.56 -2.44
CA THR A 210 7.03 -2.42 -2.46
C THR A 210 6.70 -3.72 -3.18
N GLY A 211 7.59 -4.28 -3.99
CA GLY A 211 7.29 -5.46 -4.80
C GLY A 211 7.67 -5.27 -6.26
N TYR A 212 6.81 -5.73 -7.19
CA TYR A 212 7.10 -5.68 -8.62
C TYR A 212 7.10 -4.26 -9.17
N ALA A 213 6.18 -3.41 -8.68
CA ALA A 213 6.17 -1.99 -9.04
C ALA A 213 7.48 -1.29 -8.64
N SER A 214 7.98 -1.54 -7.42
CA SER A 214 9.26 -1.01 -6.96
C SER A 214 10.45 -1.57 -7.74
N LEU A 215 10.44 -2.86 -8.07
CA LEU A 215 11.51 -3.47 -8.86
C LEU A 215 11.64 -2.82 -10.25
N ILE A 216 10.51 -2.60 -10.95
CA ILE A 216 10.49 -1.87 -12.22
C ILE A 216 10.96 -0.43 -12.03
N ALA A 217 10.43 0.29 -11.03
CA ALA A 217 10.77 1.69 -10.81
C ALA A 217 12.26 1.87 -10.49
N ALA A 218 12.84 1.00 -9.66
CA ALA A 218 14.25 1.02 -9.32
C ALA A 218 15.14 0.68 -10.53
N ALA A 219 14.77 -0.34 -11.30
CA ALA A 219 15.49 -0.72 -12.53
C ALA A 219 15.44 0.40 -13.58
N ALA A 220 14.25 0.97 -13.82
CA ALA A 220 14.07 2.07 -14.76
C ALA A 220 14.82 3.34 -14.32
N ALA A 221 14.81 3.67 -13.02
CA ALA A 221 15.59 4.78 -12.49
C ALA A 221 17.10 4.54 -12.70
N ARG A 222 17.57 3.31 -12.49
CA ARG A 222 18.96 2.91 -12.72
C ARG A 222 19.37 3.02 -14.20
N ASP A 223 18.52 2.57 -15.12
CA ASP A 223 18.76 2.59 -16.57
C ASP A 223 19.09 3.98 -17.12
N TYR A 224 18.43 5.00 -16.57
CA TYR A 224 18.55 6.39 -17.04
C TYR A 224 19.31 7.31 -16.09
N GLY A 225 19.76 6.80 -14.94
CA GLY A 225 20.31 7.63 -13.87
C GLY A 225 19.30 8.64 -13.33
N SER A 226 18.01 8.32 -13.35
CA SER A 226 16.93 9.16 -12.83
C SER A 226 16.62 8.80 -11.36
N LYS A 227 15.40 9.09 -10.88
CA LYS A 227 15.03 8.96 -9.47
C LYS A 227 13.90 7.97 -9.24
N PHE A 228 13.95 7.25 -8.11
CA PHE A 228 12.92 6.31 -7.68
C PHE A 228 12.24 6.80 -6.40
N LEU A 229 10.95 7.06 -6.46
CA LEU A 229 10.08 7.34 -5.31
C LEU A 229 9.20 6.12 -5.02
N LEU A 230 9.05 5.78 -3.74
CA LEU A 230 8.14 4.74 -3.26
C LEU A 230 7.08 5.34 -2.35
N THR A 231 5.80 5.03 -2.57
CA THR A 231 4.74 5.24 -1.59
C THR A 231 4.29 3.89 -1.03
N GLU A 232 4.30 3.74 0.29
CA GLU A 232 3.72 2.58 0.97
C GLU A 232 2.33 2.95 1.53
N HIS A 233 1.28 2.38 0.92
CA HIS A 233 -0.10 2.60 1.37
C HIS A 233 -0.45 1.85 2.66
N ASN A 234 0.12 0.67 2.73
CA ASN A 234 0.32 -0.16 3.89
C ASN A 234 1.69 -0.81 3.64
N LEU A 235 2.12 -1.77 4.43
CA LEU A 235 3.34 -2.51 4.09
C LEU A 235 3.00 -3.69 3.19
N TYR A 236 3.20 -3.54 1.88
CA TYR A 236 2.86 -4.59 0.90
C TYR A 236 3.50 -5.94 1.24
N VAL A 237 4.78 -5.93 1.66
CA VAL A 237 5.50 -7.15 2.03
C VAL A 237 4.92 -7.81 3.27
N ARG A 238 4.53 -7.02 4.28
CA ARG A 238 3.87 -7.52 5.49
C ARG A 238 2.54 -8.15 5.13
N ASP A 239 1.72 -7.43 4.37
CA ASP A 239 0.37 -7.83 4.01
C ASP A 239 0.37 -9.11 3.17
N THR A 240 1.26 -9.20 2.18
CA THR A 240 1.41 -10.37 1.33
C THR A 240 1.93 -11.58 2.12
N ALA A 241 2.91 -11.39 3.01
CA ALA A 241 3.43 -12.48 3.85
C ALA A 241 2.38 -12.99 4.86
N ASN A 242 1.63 -12.08 5.50
CA ASN A 242 0.56 -12.44 6.42
C ASN A 242 -0.58 -13.16 5.71
N THR A 243 -0.98 -12.69 4.53
CA THR A 243 -1.98 -13.36 3.69
C THR A 243 -1.52 -14.77 3.34
N LYS A 244 -0.26 -14.93 2.90
CA LYS A 244 0.28 -16.23 2.51
C LYS A 244 0.34 -17.23 3.66
N LEU A 245 0.55 -16.73 4.88
CA LEU A 245 0.64 -17.55 6.09
C LEU A 245 -0.67 -17.62 6.88
N GLU A 246 -1.76 -17.04 6.38
CA GLU A 246 -3.04 -16.92 7.10
C GLU A 246 -2.88 -16.34 8.51
N ARG A 247 -1.95 -15.39 8.66
CA ARG A 247 -1.71 -14.66 9.92
C ARG A 247 -2.65 -13.46 10.03
N PRO A 248 -3.01 -13.04 11.26
CA PRO A 248 -3.62 -11.75 11.48
C PRO A 248 -2.81 -10.64 10.79
N MET A 249 -3.49 -9.76 10.08
CA MET A 249 -2.87 -8.78 9.18
C MET A 249 -2.15 -7.64 9.90
N ASP A 250 -2.52 -7.40 11.15
CA ASP A 250 -1.91 -6.46 12.10
C ASP A 250 -0.57 -6.97 12.66
N LYS A 251 -0.23 -8.25 12.48
CA LYS A 251 1.05 -8.78 12.97
C LYS A 251 2.22 -8.26 12.15
N PRO A 252 3.30 -7.82 12.79
CA PRO A 252 4.51 -7.41 12.07
C PRO A 252 5.16 -8.62 11.37
N VAL A 253 5.91 -8.31 10.33
CA VAL A 253 6.79 -9.24 9.62
C VAL A 253 8.19 -8.65 9.69
N THR A 254 9.14 -9.44 10.19
CA THR A 254 10.54 -9.05 10.29
C THR A 254 11.38 -9.91 9.38
N ALA A 255 12.45 -9.31 8.85
CA ALA A 255 13.28 -9.99 7.88
C ALA A 255 14.23 -11.04 8.51
N ASP A 256 14.19 -11.24 9.83
CA ASP A 256 14.89 -12.32 10.54
C ASP A 256 14.15 -13.67 10.50
N TYR A 257 13.02 -13.73 9.80
CA TYR A 257 12.22 -14.93 9.55
C TYR A 257 11.69 -15.64 10.80
N LYS A 258 11.64 -14.97 11.95
CA LYS A 258 11.07 -15.55 13.17
C LYS A 258 9.62 -15.99 13.01
N LEU A 259 8.89 -15.40 12.07
CA LEU A 259 7.50 -15.78 11.76
C LEU A 259 7.34 -17.26 11.37
N PHE A 260 8.38 -17.90 10.81
CA PHE A 260 8.33 -19.32 10.48
C PHE A 260 8.39 -20.25 11.70
N MET A 261 8.66 -19.71 12.89
CA MET A 261 8.64 -20.46 14.15
C MET A 261 7.28 -20.39 14.86
N GLU A 262 6.36 -19.53 14.42
CA GLU A 262 5.03 -19.40 15.02
C GLU A 262 4.14 -20.61 14.76
N ARG A 263 4.32 -21.28 13.60
CA ARG A 263 3.64 -22.50 13.21
C ARG A 263 4.46 -23.29 12.18
N PRO A 264 4.17 -24.58 11.96
CA PRO A 264 4.68 -25.29 10.80
C PRO A 264 4.29 -24.56 9.50
N VAL A 265 5.28 -24.35 8.63
CA VAL A 265 5.09 -23.75 7.30
C VAL A 265 5.46 -24.76 6.22
N THR A 266 4.67 -24.80 5.16
CA THR A 266 4.95 -25.59 3.96
C THR A 266 6.13 -25.00 3.19
N PHE A 267 6.69 -25.80 2.27
CA PHE A 267 7.74 -25.33 1.37
C PHE A 267 7.27 -24.12 0.54
N ASP A 268 6.06 -24.21 -0.05
CA ASP A 268 5.48 -23.15 -0.87
C ASP A 268 5.33 -21.83 -0.09
N GLU A 269 4.77 -21.89 1.12
CA GLU A 269 4.66 -20.73 2.01
C GLU A 269 6.02 -20.11 2.32
N ARG A 270 7.01 -20.94 2.70
CA ARG A 270 8.34 -20.46 3.07
C ARG A 270 9.01 -19.73 1.90
N VAL A 271 8.95 -20.28 0.69
CA VAL A 271 9.61 -19.69 -0.46
C VAL A 271 8.93 -18.39 -0.89
N TRP A 272 7.60 -18.35 -0.96
CA TRP A 272 6.88 -17.11 -1.30
C TRP A 272 7.10 -16.00 -0.28
N VAL A 273 7.07 -16.31 1.01
CA VAL A 273 7.34 -15.31 2.05
C VAL A 273 8.79 -14.82 1.97
N THR A 274 9.75 -15.72 1.77
CA THR A 274 11.17 -15.36 1.56
C THR A 274 11.31 -14.43 0.37
N TRP A 275 10.65 -14.74 -0.75
CA TRP A 275 10.64 -13.92 -1.96
C TRP A 275 10.22 -12.47 -1.69
N PHE A 276 9.06 -12.26 -1.06
CA PHE A 276 8.56 -10.91 -0.80
C PHE A 276 9.41 -10.15 0.23
N VAL A 277 9.89 -10.83 1.27
CA VAL A 277 10.77 -10.22 2.28
C VAL A 277 12.08 -9.75 1.65
N GLU A 278 12.72 -10.59 0.84
CA GLU A 278 13.97 -10.22 0.17
C GLU A 278 13.76 -9.17 -0.93
N MET A 279 12.61 -9.19 -1.63
CA MET A 279 12.22 -8.12 -2.55
C MET A 279 12.13 -6.77 -1.82
N GLY A 280 11.56 -6.76 -0.61
CA GLY A 280 11.53 -5.59 0.25
C GLY A 280 12.93 -5.10 0.63
N ARG A 281 13.78 -6.00 1.16
CA ARG A 281 15.19 -5.69 1.48
C ARG A 281 15.97 -5.13 0.30
N PHE A 282 15.62 -5.53 -0.93
CA PHE A 282 16.27 -5.03 -2.13
C PHE A 282 15.72 -3.66 -2.57
N CYS A 283 14.39 -3.50 -2.55
CA CYS A 283 13.72 -2.31 -3.08
C CYS A 283 13.80 -1.11 -2.15
N TYR A 284 13.63 -1.28 -0.83
CA TYR A 284 13.68 -0.16 0.12
C TYR A 284 14.98 0.65 0.04
N PRO A 285 16.19 0.05 0.11
CA PRO A 285 17.43 0.83 0.00
C PRO A 285 17.73 1.29 -1.44
N SER A 286 16.94 0.87 -2.42
CA SER A 286 17.07 1.34 -3.81
C SER A 286 16.27 2.62 -4.07
N ALA A 287 15.35 3.02 -3.18
CA ALA A 287 14.55 4.23 -3.31
C ALA A 287 15.34 5.50 -2.96
N ASP A 288 15.13 6.58 -3.73
CA ASP A 288 15.62 7.92 -3.40
C ASP A 288 14.80 8.59 -2.29
N MET A 289 13.54 8.19 -2.16
CA MET A 289 12.58 8.69 -1.18
C MET A 289 11.46 7.67 -1.02
N ILE A 290 10.94 7.54 0.19
CA ILE A 290 9.84 6.67 0.57
C ILE A 290 8.84 7.50 1.37
N THR A 291 7.57 7.47 0.98
CA THR A 291 6.50 8.07 1.75
C THR A 291 5.68 7.00 2.45
N TYR A 292 5.44 7.17 3.74
CA TYR A 292 4.57 6.32 4.56
C TYR A 292 3.36 7.12 5.00
N LEU A 293 2.18 6.50 5.03
CA LEU A 293 0.96 7.22 5.43
C LEU A 293 0.92 7.64 6.90
N TYR A 294 1.59 6.88 7.77
CA TYR A 294 1.50 7.06 9.20
C TYR A 294 2.79 6.58 9.90
N PRO A 295 3.14 7.12 11.09
CA PRO A 295 4.40 6.85 11.76
C PRO A 295 4.68 5.37 12.04
N LYS A 296 3.67 4.60 12.48
CA LYS A 296 3.82 3.16 12.78
C LYS A 296 4.27 2.33 11.57
N ALA A 297 3.88 2.70 10.34
CA ALA A 297 4.32 2.01 9.14
C ALA A 297 5.84 2.11 8.93
N LEU A 298 6.46 3.22 9.34
CA LEU A 298 7.91 3.40 9.26
C LEU A 298 8.64 2.48 10.25
N GLU A 299 8.11 2.29 11.46
CA GLU A 299 8.66 1.35 12.44
C GLU A 299 8.58 -0.09 11.94
N GLU A 300 7.44 -0.49 11.39
CA GLU A 300 7.26 -1.83 10.84
C GLU A 300 8.10 -2.05 9.56
N ALA A 301 8.24 -1.04 8.70
CA ALA A 301 9.11 -1.10 7.53
C ALA A 301 10.58 -1.28 7.94
N ARG A 302 11.00 -0.68 9.07
CA ARG A 302 12.32 -0.95 9.65
C ARG A 302 12.48 -2.44 10.00
N GLY A 303 11.43 -3.10 10.48
CA GLY A 303 11.43 -4.56 10.70
C GLY A 303 11.68 -5.38 9.43
N LEU A 304 11.18 -4.88 8.29
CA LEU A 304 11.34 -5.48 6.96
C LEU A 304 12.67 -5.14 6.27
N GLY A 305 13.53 -4.35 6.91
CA GLY A 305 14.81 -3.98 6.33
C GLY A 305 14.83 -2.62 5.63
N ALA A 306 13.84 -1.74 5.82
CA ALA A 306 13.95 -0.37 5.29
C ALA A 306 15.08 0.42 5.99
N PRO A 307 15.89 1.21 5.26
CA PRO A 307 16.99 2.02 5.82
C PRO A 307 16.48 3.36 6.38
N ILE A 308 15.72 3.29 7.48
CA ILE A 308 15.19 4.48 8.14
C ILE A 308 16.27 5.16 9.01
N ASP A 309 16.30 6.50 9.03
CA ASP A 309 17.32 7.32 9.69
C ASP A 309 18.75 7.11 9.14
N GLN A 310 18.85 6.65 7.89
CA GLN A 310 20.12 6.44 7.19
C GLN A 310 20.23 7.41 6.01
N LEU A 311 21.29 8.23 5.99
CA LEU A 311 21.60 9.13 4.89
C LEU A 311 22.63 8.50 3.94
N ASN A 312 22.46 8.62 2.63
CA ASN A 312 23.57 8.34 1.72
C ASN A 312 24.57 9.52 1.73
N PRO A 313 25.83 9.29 1.31
CA PRO A 313 26.81 10.37 1.19
C PRO A 313 26.30 11.51 0.29
N GLY A 314 26.13 12.70 0.88
CA GLY A 314 25.65 13.90 0.19
C GLY A 314 24.21 14.29 0.52
N ASP A 315 23.43 13.42 1.17
CA ASP A 315 22.06 13.73 1.58
C ASP A 315 22.03 14.60 2.84
N ARG A 316 21.03 15.49 2.90
CA ARG A 316 20.82 16.42 4.02
C ARG A 316 19.57 16.11 4.85
N GLU A 317 18.71 15.24 4.34
CA GLU A 317 17.39 14.89 4.90
C GLU A 317 17.20 13.38 4.74
N ASP A 318 16.41 12.79 5.65
CA ASP A 318 16.03 11.38 5.55
C ASP A 318 15.29 11.11 4.23
N HIS A 319 15.44 9.88 3.75
CA HIS A 319 14.70 9.34 2.62
C HIS A 319 13.31 8.85 3.01
N ALA A 320 12.95 8.82 4.30
CA ALA A 320 11.61 8.46 4.76
C ALA A 320 10.82 9.69 5.22
N ILE A 321 9.60 9.86 4.69
CA ILE A 321 8.69 10.93 5.11
C ILE A 321 7.29 10.39 5.41
N ILE A 322 6.58 11.04 6.33
CA ILE A 322 5.16 10.78 6.55
C ILE A 322 4.35 11.68 5.62
N LEU A 323 3.54 11.06 4.76
CA LEU A 323 2.63 11.76 3.84
C LEU A 323 1.27 11.07 3.89
N PRO A 324 0.29 11.63 4.64
CA PRO A 324 -1.02 11.01 4.77
C PRO A 324 -1.85 11.15 3.50
N ASN A 325 -2.95 10.41 3.44
CA ASN A 325 -4.03 10.60 2.47
C ASN A 325 -4.71 11.96 2.71
N GLY A 326 -5.18 12.54 1.61
CA GLY A 326 -5.89 13.81 1.63
C GLY A 326 -7.40 13.65 1.45
N MET A 327 -8.15 14.66 1.89
CA MET A 327 -9.58 14.78 1.72
C MET A 327 -9.97 16.19 1.29
N LEU A 328 -10.91 16.28 0.35
CA LEU A 328 -11.46 17.54 -0.14
C LEU A 328 -12.74 17.87 0.62
N ILE A 329 -12.67 18.80 1.57
CA ILE A 329 -13.80 19.14 2.47
C ILE A 329 -15.02 19.61 1.68
N GLU A 330 -14.81 20.35 0.60
CA GLU A 330 -15.86 20.87 -0.29
C GLU A 330 -16.73 19.75 -0.85
N SER A 331 -16.17 18.55 -1.02
CA SER A 331 -16.90 17.39 -1.53
C SER A 331 -17.95 16.83 -0.56
N VAL A 332 -17.92 17.25 0.72
CA VAL A 332 -18.87 16.86 1.76
C VAL A 332 -19.52 18.05 2.46
N HIS A 333 -19.44 19.26 1.89
CA HIS A 333 -19.91 20.50 2.52
C HIS A 333 -21.39 20.45 2.95
N ALA A 334 -22.27 19.93 2.09
CA ALA A 334 -23.70 19.79 2.44
C ALA A 334 -23.92 18.85 3.64
N ALA A 335 -23.11 17.79 3.76
CA ALA A 335 -23.17 16.90 4.91
C ALA A 335 -22.67 17.61 6.17
N LEU A 336 -21.57 18.36 6.08
CA LEU A 336 -21.03 19.14 7.19
C LEU A 336 -22.07 20.10 7.78
N GLU A 337 -22.77 20.89 6.94
CA GLU A 337 -23.81 21.82 7.40
C GLU A 337 -24.96 21.09 8.11
N ALA A 338 -25.45 20.01 7.51
CA ALA A 338 -26.51 19.18 8.11
C ALA A 338 -26.07 18.58 9.46
N ARG A 339 -24.82 18.11 9.53
CA ARG A 339 -24.24 17.53 10.75
C ARG A 339 -24.05 18.56 11.84
N MET A 340 -23.61 19.78 11.54
CA MET A 340 -23.53 20.85 12.54
C MET A 340 -24.91 21.14 13.19
N ALA A 341 -25.99 21.16 12.40
CA ALA A 341 -27.33 21.36 12.92
C ALA A 341 -27.84 20.16 13.75
N ALA A 342 -27.55 18.92 13.31
CA ALA A 342 -27.90 17.71 14.05
C ALA A 342 -27.15 17.60 15.38
N ARG A 343 -25.87 17.96 15.38
CA ARG A 343 -24.97 17.92 16.55
C ARG A 343 -25.50 18.75 17.72
N MET A 344 -25.99 19.97 17.45
CA MET A 344 -26.60 20.83 18.47
C MET A 344 -27.85 20.19 19.10
N LYS A 345 -28.70 19.54 18.29
CA LYS A 345 -29.89 18.83 18.79
C LYS A 345 -29.53 17.64 19.67
N ILE A 346 -28.51 16.87 19.27
CA ILE A 346 -28.01 15.74 20.07
C ILE A 346 -27.45 16.23 21.40
N PHE A 347 -26.73 17.35 21.40
CA PHE A 347 -26.20 17.94 22.63
C PHE A 347 -27.33 18.34 23.62
N GLU A 348 -28.46 18.83 23.10
CA GLU A 348 -29.62 19.25 23.91
C GLU A 348 -30.47 18.08 24.43
N ASP A 349 -30.67 17.02 23.64
CA ASP A 349 -31.54 15.88 24.01
C ASP A 349 -30.96 14.50 23.64
N ALA A 350 -29.72 14.24 24.08
CA ALA A 350 -29.05 12.97 23.79
C ALA A 350 -29.77 11.72 24.32
N ARG A 351 -30.55 11.85 25.40
CA ARG A 351 -31.23 10.71 26.04
C ARG A 351 -32.36 10.15 25.18
N ASN A 352 -33.07 11.00 24.44
CA ASN A 352 -34.14 10.57 23.55
C ASN A 352 -33.69 10.44 22.09
N HIS A 353 -32.43 10.79 21.78
CA HIS A 353 -31.87 10.67 20.45
C HIS A 353 -31.71 9.20 20.03
N VAL A 354 -32.09 8.90 18.79
CA VAL A 354 -31.83 7.60 18.16
C VAL A 354 -30.54 7.72 17.35
N TRP A 355 -29.48 7.10 17.86
CA TRP A 355 -28.15 7.18 17.27
C TRP A 355 -28.07 6.46 15.93
N ARG A 356 -27.59 7.15 14.91
CA ARG A 356 -27.40 6.63 13.55
C ARG A 356 -25.95 6.25 13.34
N PHE A 357 -25.67 4.96 13.42
CA PHE A 357 -24.35 4.40 13.15
C PHE A 357 -24.23 4.03 11.69
N VAL A 358 -23.01 4.13 11.16
CA VAL A 358 -22.71 3.67 9.81
C VAL A 358 -21.45 2.82 9.80
N PHE A 359 -21.50 1.73 9.04
CA PHE A 359 -20.37 0.91 8.65
C PHE A 359 -20.18 1.05 7.14
N ILE A 360 -19.01 1.52 6.71
CA ILE A 360 -18.76 1.81 5.29
C ILE A 360 -17.57 0.99 4.79
N ALA A 361 -17.85 -0.22 4.34
CA ALA A 361 -16.84 -1.09 3.76
C ALA A 361 -17.49 -2.23 2.97
N ARG A 362 -16.69 -2.90 2.13
CA ARG A 362 -17.06 -4.19 1.55
C ARG A 362 -17.32 -5.19 2.69
N VAL A 363 -18.35 -6.02 2.55
CA VAL A 363 -18.70 -7.02 3.58
C VAL A 363 -17.79 -8.24 3.44
N VAL A 364 -16.63 -8.16 4.09
CA VAL A 364 -15.59 -9.19 4.10
C VAL A 364 -15.05 -9.39 5.53
N PRO A 365 -14.52 -10.58 5.89
CA PRO A 365 -14.11 -10.89 7.26
C PRO A 365 -13.15 -9.87 7.89
N ILE A 366 -12.18 -9.39 7.12
CA ILE A 366 -11.16 -8.43 7.57
C ILE A 366 -11.74 -7.09 8.04
N LYS A 367 -12.98 -6.76 7.67
CA LYS A 367 -13.67 -5.53 8.08
C LYS A 367 -14.49 -5.68 9.36
N GLY A 368 -14.61 -6.88 9.92
CA GLY A 368 -15.11 -7.08 11.30
C GLY A 368 -16.62 -6.85 11.53
N LEU A 369 -17.46 -6.91 10.49
CA LEU A 369 -18.91 -6.69 10.64
C LEU A 369 -19.57 -7.66 11.64
N ALA A 370 -19.14 -8.92 11.66
CA ALA A 370 -19.64 -9.92 12.61
C ALA A 370 -19.42 -9.51 14.08
N ASP A 371 -18.29 -8.86 14.39
CA ASP A 371 -18.00 -8.40 15.75
C ASP A 371 -18.87 -7.19 16.10
N LEU A 372 -19.09 -6.29 15.15
CA LEU A 372 -20.00 -5.17 15.33
C LEU A 372 -21.46 -5.61 15.56
N ILE A 373 -21.93 -6.65 14.86
CA ILE A 373 -23.26 -7.23 15.10
C ILE A 373 -23.36 -7.74 16.55
N ARG A 374 -22.34 -8.46 17.05
CA ARG A 374 -22.29 -8.94 18.44
C ARG A 374 -22.23 -7.79 19.44
N THR A 375 -21.49 -6.73 19.13
CA THR A 375 -21.40 -5.52 19.96
C THR A 375 -22.76 -4.86 20.13
N LEU A 376 -23.50 -4.69 19.04
CA LEU A 376 -24.83 -4.09 19.09
C LEU A 376 -25.85 -4.99 19.80
N ALA A 377 -25.77 -6.31 19.63
CA ALA A 377 -26.58 -7.27 20.39
C ALA A 377 -26.31 -7.15 21.90
N GLN A 378 -25.03 -7.06 22.31
CA GLN A 378 -24.65 -6.85 23.71
C GLN A 378 -25.21 -5.53 24.28
N MET A 379 -25.23 -4.45 23.49
CA MET A 379 -25.84 -3.19 23.91
C MET A 379 -27.36 -3.30 24.10
N ARG A 380 -28.06 -3.95 23.16
CA ARG A 380 -29.49 -4.21 23.26
C ARG A 380 -29.83 -5.05 24.49
N ASP A 381 -29.06 -6.11 24.75
CA ASP A 381 -29.28 -6.99 25.90
C ASP A 381 -29.02 -6.25 27.23
N ALA A 382 -28.21 -5.19 27.20
CA ALA A 382 -28.03 -4.26 28.31
C ALA A 382 -29.13 -3.17 28.40
N GLY A 383 -30.18 -3.24 27.59
CA GLY A 383 -31.33 -2.32 27.58
C GLY A 383 -31.14 -1.05 26.74
N ILE A 384 -30.06 -0.94 25.97
CA ILE A 384 -29.79 0.22 25.11
C ILE A 384 -30.34 -0.10 23.72
N MET A 385 -31.43 0.55 23.32
CA MET A 385 -32.15 0.25 22.08
C MET A 385 -32.31 1.46 21.15
N ASN A 386 -31.80 2.63 21.54
CA ASN A 386 -31.89 3.88 20.78
C ASN A 386 -30.76 4.03 19.76
N PHE A 387 -30.55 3.01 18.91
CA PHE A 387 -29.59 3.06 17.81
C PHE A 387 -30.08 2.33 16.55
N HIS A 388 -29.47 2.63 15.42
CA HIS A 388 -29.61 1.87 14.17
C HIS A 388 -28.29 1.92 13.39
N LEU A 389 -27.90 0.79 12.78
CA LEU A 389 -26.71 0.65 11.95
C LEU A 389 -27.08 0.52 10.48
N ASP A 390 -26.54 1.40 9.65
CA ASP A 390 -26.54 1.22 8.20
C ASP A 390 -25.21 0.61 7.73
N VAL A 391 -25.29 -0.44 6.92
CA VAL A 391 -24.14 -1.09 6.27
C VAL A 391 -24.10 -0.65 4.80
N LEU A 392 -23.08 0.15 4.47
CA LEU A 392 -22.84 0.71 3.15
C LEU A 392 -21.63 0.03 2.51
N GLY A 393 -21.87 -0.74 1.44
CA GLY A 393 -20.83 -1.40 0.68
C GLY A 393 -21.28 -2.70 0.02
N PRO A 394 -20.51 -3.22 -0.93
CA PRO A 394 -20.88 -4.41 -1.68
C PRO A 394 -20.82 -5.68 -0.81
N THR A 395 -21.77 -6.58 -1.06
CA THR A 395 -21.97 -7.85 -0.32
C THR A 395 -21.56 -9.09 -1.13
N ASP A 396 -21.21 -8.92 -2.39
CA ASP A 396 -20.87 -9.97 -3.36
C ASP A 396 -19.38 -10.34 -3.38
N HIS A 397 -18.51 -9.54 -2.75
CA HIS A 397 -17.07 -9.84 -2.63
C HIS A 397 -16.76 -11.06 -1.74
N SER A 398 -17.64 -11.41 -0.80
CA SER A 398 -17.54 -12.62 0.02
C SER A 398 -18.93 -13.08 0.42
N ILE A 399 -19.59 -13.80 -0.49
CA ILE A 399 -20.98 -14.25 -0.35
C ILE A 399 -21.16 -15.10 0.93
N ASP A 400 -20.23 -16.01 1.20
CA ASP A 400 -20.28 -16.87 2.39
C ASP A 400 -20.24 -16.07 3.70
N TYR A 401 -19.37 -15.06 3.78
CA TYR A 401 -19.27 -14.20 4.96
C TYR A 401 -20.51 -13.31 5.11
N TYR A 402 -21.04 -12.79 4.00
CA TYR A 402 -22.29 -12.04 4.03
C TYR A 402 -23.45 -12.90 4.56
N GLN A 403 -23.58 -14.14 4.09
CA GLN A 403 -24.61 -15.07 4.59
C GLN A 403 -24.41 -15.39 6.08
N GLN A 404 -23.16 -15.55 6.54
CA GLN A 404 -22.85 -15.71 7.96
C GLN A 404 -23.30 -14.49 8.78
N CYS A 405 -23.12 -13.28 8.26
CA CYS A 405 -23.60 -12.06 8.93
C CYS A 405 -25.13 -12.02 9.00
N LEU A 406 -25.84 -12.41 7.94
CA LEU A 406 -27.31 -12.47 7.94
C LEU A 406 -27.83 -13.48 8.97
N ASN A 407 -27.27 -14.69 8.99
CA ASN A 407 -27.64 -15.72 9.97
C ASN A 407 -27.38 -15.22 11.40
N LEU A 408 -26.23 -14.57 11.63
CA LEU A 408 -25.91 -13.98 12.94
C LEU A 408 -26.91 -12.90 13.37
N ILE A 409 -27.39 -12.08 12.42
CA ILE A 409 -28.42 -11.06 12.68
C ILE A 409 -29.75 -11.72 13.05
N GLU A 410 -30.13 -12.79 12.37
CA GLU A 410 -31.35 -13.56 12.67
C GLU A 410 -31.25 -14.25 14.03
N ASP A 411 -30.19 -15.01 14.26
CA ASP A 411 -29.93 -15.76 15.50
C ASP A 411 -29.91 -14.84 16.73
N LEU A 412 -29.34 -13.64 16.58
CA LEU A 412 -29.29 -12.67 17.65
C LEU A 412 -30.53 -11.79 17.72
N GLY A 413 -31.48 -11.82 16.77
CA GLY A 413 -32.67 -10.96 16.77
C GLY A 413 -32.36 -9.47 16.50
N MET A 414 -31.41 -9.17 15.62
CA MET A 414 -30.93 -7.82 15.33
C MET A 414 -31.55 -7.17 14.08
N GLY A 415 -32.48 -7.84 13.41
CA GLY A 415 -33.02 -7.41 12.10
C GLY A 415 -33.62 -5.99 12.07
N GLN A 416 -34.20 -5.50 13.17
CA GLN A 416 -34.77 -4.14 13.22
C GLN A 416 -33.70 -3.04 13.44
N PHE A 417 -32.49 -3.43 13.83
CA PHE A 417 -31.41 -2.50 14.19
C PHE A 417 -30.38 -2.32 13.07
N ILE A 418 -30.43 -3.11 12.00
CA ILE A 418 -29.38 -3.16 10.97
C ILE A 418 -30.02 -3.17 9.58
N THR A 419 -29.60 -2.24 8.71
CA THR A 419 -30.02 -2.18 7.30
C THR A 419 -28.82 -2.25 6.35
N PHE A 420 -28.90 -3.10 5.32
CA PHE A 420 -27.90 -3.14 4.24
C PHE A 420 -28.38 -2.32 3.04
N HIS A 421 -27.51 -1.44 2.54
CA HIS A 421 -27.82 -0.58 1.38
C HIS A 421 -27.07 -0.97 0.11
N GLY A 422 -26.10 -1.88 0.21
CA GLY A 422 -25.21 -2.22 -0.92
C GLY A 422 -24.28 -1.05 -1.29
N THR A 423 -23.87 -1.00 -2.56
CA THR A 423 -22.98 0.06 -3.07
C THR A 423 -23.74 1.38 -3.22
N VAL A 424 -23.31 2.41 -2.49
CA VAL A 424 -23.92 3.76 -2.50
C VAL A 424 -22.88 4.86 -2.73
N LYS A 425 -23.36 6.07 -3.03
CA LYS A 425 -22.53 7.28 -3.04
C LYS A 425 -22.33 7.79 -1.61
N VAL A 426 -21.31 7.27 -0.94
CA VAL A 426 -21.01 7.53 0.49
C VAL A 426 -21.18 8.99 0.89
N ARG A 427 -20.52 9.93 0.18
CA ARG A 427 -20.58 11.37 0.47
C ARG A 427 -21.99 11.95 0.56
N GLN A 428 -22.95 11.39 -0.20
CA GLN A 428 -24.35 11.85 -0.19
C GLN A 428 -25.14 11.35 1.01
N MET A 429 -24.64 10.32 1.69
CA MET A 429 -25.31 9.69 2.83
C MET A 429 -24.81 10.19 4.19
N LEU A 430 -23.60 10.78 4.23
CA LEU A 430 -22.92 11.17 5.48
C LEU A 430 -23.76 12.08 6.39
N ALA A 431 -24.61 12.94 5.82
CA ALA A 431 -25.51 13.82 6.59
C ALA A 431 -26.42 13.06 7.59
N ASN A 432 -26.70 11.78 7.32
CA ASN A 432 -27.66 10.96 8.07
C ASN A 432 -27.06 10.26 9.30
N TYR A 433 -25.74 10.32 9.49
CA TYR A 433 -25.05 9.49 10.47
C TYR A 433 -24.37 10.30 11.57
N ASP A 434 -24.41 9.76 12.77
CA ASP A 434 -23.82 10.37 13.97
C ASP A 434 -22.44 9.81 14.27
N LEU A 435 -22.18 8.53 13.96
CA LEU A 435 -20.90 7.86 14.21
C LEU A 435 -20.53 6.91 13.07
N LEU A 436 -19.26 6.93 12.66
CA LEU A 436 -18.67 5.93 11.78
C LEU A 436 -18.01 4.82 12.62
N LEU A 437 -18.35 3.56 12.33
CA LEU A 437 -17.87 2.38 13.05
C LEU A 437 -16.93 1.55 12.17
N MET A 438 -15.71 1.31 12.65
CA MET A 438 -14.66 0.60 11.90
C MET A 438 -14.01 -0.51 12.75
N PRO A 439 -14.67 -1.67 12.93
CA PRO A 439 -14.16 -2.81 13.72
C PRO A 439 -13.11 -3.64 12.97
N SER A 440 -12.33 -3.03 12.06
CA SER A 440 -11.46 -3.72 11.10
C SER A 440 -10.29 -4.44 11.77
N TYR A 441 -9.79 -5.51 11.15
CA TYR A 441 -8.57 -6.19 11.55
C TYR A 441 -7.32 -5.63 10.86
N ASN A 442 -7.50 -4.79 9.83
CA ASN A 442 -6.43 -4.11 9.13
C ASN A 442 -6.98 -2.84 8.46
N GLU A 443 -6.27 -1.74 8.64
CA GLU A 443 -6.44 -0.50 7.90
C GLU A 443 -5.07 0.11 7.62
N GLY A 444 -4.95 0.89 6.55
CA GLY A 444 -3.81 1.80 6.37
C GLY A 444 -4.18 3.15 6.98
N GLN A 445 -4.61 4.07 6.14
CA GLN A 445 -5.29 5.31 6.54
C GLN A 445 -6.53 5.48 5.64
N PRO A 446 -7.69 4.94 6.05
CA PRO A 446 -8.82 4.76 5.16
C PRO A 446 -9.46 6.11 4.77
N VAL A 447 -9.60 6.37 3.47
CA VAL A 447 -10.19 7.61 2.94
C VAL A 447 -11.59 7.84 3.50
N VAL A 448 -12.37 6.79 3.74
CA VAL A 448 -13.72 6.91 4.31
C VAL A 448 -13.73 7.48 5.74
N ALA A 449 -12.68 7.25 6.52
CA ALA A 449 -12.54 7.89 7.82
C ALA A 449 -12.35 9.40 7.64
N LEU A 450 -11.50 9.82 6.70
CA LEU A 450 -11.31 11.23 6.37
C LEU A 450 -12.61 11.88 5.83
N GLU A 451 -13.39 11.15 5.02
CA GLU A 451 -14.69 11.61 4.53
C GLU A 451 -15.69 11.88 5.67
N ALA A 452 -15.79 10.95 6.62
CA ALA A 452 -16.62 11.11 7.81
C ALA A 452 -16.13 12.26 8.71
N MET A 453 -14.81 12.33 8.94
CA MET A 453 -14.20 13.41 9.73
C MET A 453 -14.44 14.78 9.11
N ALA A 454 -14.32 14.91 7.79
CA ALA A 454 -14.62 16.14 7.04
C ALA A 454 -16.09 16.55 7.16
N ALA A 455 -17.00 15.61 7.39
CA ALA A 455 -18.41 15.86 7.68
C ALA A 455 -18.70 16.08 9.19
N SER A 456 -17.68 16.24 10.05
CA SER A 456 -17.80 16.34 11.52
C SER A 456 -18.39 15.09 12.20
N ILE A 457 -18.18 13.90 11.62
CA ILE A 457 -18.64 12.63 12.17
C ILE A 457 -17.48 11.96 12.93
N PRO A 458 -17.60 11.77 14.25
CA PRO A 458 -16.59 11.09 15.04
C PRO A 458 -16.61 9.58 14.81
N LEU A 459 -15.57 8.91 15.30
CA LEU A 459 -15.28 7.52 14.96
C LEU A 459 -15.17 6.64 16.20
N VAL A 460 -15.64 5.40 16.08
CA VAL A 460 -15.19 4.29 16.94
C VAL A 460 -14.55 3.25 16.03
N SER A 461 -13.29 2.96 16.29
CA SER A 461 -12.49 2.07 15.44
C SER A 461 -11.62 1.14 16.27
N THR A 462 -11.01 0.16 15.63
CA THR A 462 -9.91 -0.62 16.19
C THR A 462 -8.56 0.08 15.99
N ASP A 463 -7.62 -0.17 16.89
CA ASP A 463 -6.24 0.33 16.84
C ASP A 463 -5.37 -0.52 15.89
N VAL A 464 -5.55 -0.28 14.58
CA VAL A 464 -4.79 -0.92 13.51
C VAL A 464 -4.23 0.12 12.55
N GLY A 465 -3.05 -0.15 11.98
CA GLY A 465 -2.38 0.75 11.02
C GLY A 465 -2.27 2.19 11.50
N GLY A 466 -2.78 3.13 10.69
CA GLY A 466 -2.73 4.57 10.93
C GLY A 466 -3.92 5.15 11.70
N MET A 467 -4.77 4.31 12.31
CA MET A 467 -5.97 4.79 13.02
C MET A 467 -5.64 5.62 14.28
N SER A 468 -4.51 5.36 14.96
CA SER A 468 -4.03 6.18 16.10
C SER A 468 -3.84 7.65 15.70
N GLN A 469 -3.14 7.89 14.59
CA GLN A 469 -2.90 9.24 14.07
C GLN A 469 -4.20 9.93 13.66
N LEU A 470 -5.13 9.20 13.06
CA LEU A 470 -6.42 9.76 12.66
C LEU A 470 -7.30 10.10 13.85
N ILE A 471 -7.35 9.24 14.88
CA ILE A 471 -8.39 9.30 15.93
C ILE A 471 -7.87 9.76 17.29
N ASP A 472 -6.72 9.24 17.75
CA ASP A 472 -6.32 9.28 19.16
C ASP A 472 -5.17 10.26 19.44
N ASP A 473 -4.13 10.27 18.60
CA ASP A 473 -2.91 11.07 18.79
C ASP A 473 -3.21 12.57 18.86
N ILE A 474 -2.59 13.34 19.76
CA ILE A 474 -2.70 14.81 19.76
C ILE A 474 -1.88 15.35 18.58
N LEU A 475 -2.49 16.22 17.77
CA LEU A 475 -1.84 16.81 16.59
C LEU A 475 -1.54 18.30 16.81
N ASP A 476 -0.28 18.68 16.58
CA ASP A 476 0.21 20.06 16.70
C ASP A 476 0.09 20.81 15.38
N ALA A 477 -0.82 21.78 15.31
CA ALA A 477 -1.00 22.59 14.11
C ALA A 477 0.11 23.64 13.99
N SER A 478 0.37 24.11 12.77
CA SER A 478 1.40 25.15 12.50
C SER A 478 1.15 26.46 13.25
N ASP A 479 -0.11 26.74 13.61
CA ASP A 479 -0.50 27.91 14.41
C ASP A 479 -0.32 27.71 15.94
N GLY A 480 0.31 26.60 16.34
CA GLY A 480 0.61 26.26 17.74
C GLY A 480 -0.58 25.70 18.52
N LYS A 481 -1.72 25.41 17.87
CA LYS A 481 -2.88 24.80 18.53
C LYS A 481 -2.79 23.28 18.50
N GLU A 482 -3.03 22.66 19.65
CA GLU A 482 -3.24 21.23 19.77
C GLU A 482 -4.67 20.85 19.37
N ILE A 483 -4.82 19.85 18.50
CA ILE A 483 -6.10 19.24 18.17
C ILE A 483 -6.16 17.86 18.83
N GLY A 484 -7.01 17.74 19.85
CA GLY A 484 -7.22 16.50 20.60
C GLY A 484 -7.92 15.41 19.79
N ASN A 485 -8.15 14.27 20.43
CA ASN A 485 -8.76 13.07 19.85
C ASN A 485 -10.17 13.33 19.28
N CYS A 486 -10.57 12.53 18.28
CA CYS A 486 -11.85 12.67 17.58
C CYS A 486 -12.71 11.39 17.59
N GLY A 487 -12.45 10.49 18.54
CA GLY A 487 -13.09 9.19 18.62
C GLY A 487 -12.50 8.30 19.69
N ILE A 488 -12.81 7.01 19.63
CA ILE A 488 -12.29 6.00 20.55
C ILE A 488 -11.73 4.82 19.75
N LEU A 489 -10.52 4.38 20.14
CA LEU A 489 -9.90 3.17 19.63
C LEU A 489 -10.07 2.00 20.60
N THR A 490 -10.30 0.81 20.04
CA THR A 490 -10.37 -0.46 20.78
C THR A 490 -9.45 -1.51 20.17
N VAL A 491 -9.33 -2.67 20.83
CA VAL A 491 -8.55 -3.79 20.28
C VAL A 491 -9.40 -4.53 19.22
N PRO A 492 -8.82 -4.97 18.09
CA PRO A 492 -9.50 -5.86 17.14
C PRO A 492 -10.12 -7.09 17.82
N GLY A 493 -11.39 -7.38 17.51
CA GLY A 493 -12.14 -8.49 18.09
C GLY A 493 -12.65 -8.27 19.52
N ASP A 494 -12.35 -7.15 20.18
CA ASP A 494 -12.88 -6.84 21.52
C ASP A 494 -14.31 -6.27 21.46
N VAL A 495 -15.28 -7.18 21.32
CA VAL A 495 -16.72 -6.88 21.26
C VAL A 495 -17.19 -6.04 22.46
N THR A 496 -16.68 -6.35 23.66
CA THR A 496 -17.09 -5.67 24.91
C THR A 496 -16.45 -4.29 25.03
N GLY A 497 -15.18 -4.15 24.65
CA GLY A 497 -14.51 -2.86 24.56
C GLY A 497 -15.20 -1.93 23.56
N PHE A 498 -15.56 -2.44 22.38
CA PHE A 498 -16.30 -1.68 21.36
C PHE A 498 -17.68 -1.25 21.87
N ALA A 499 -18.42 -2.13 22.53
CA ALA A 499 -19.70 -1.78 23.17
C ALA A 499 -19.54 -0.68 24.22
N ARG A 500 -18.48 -0.75 25.05
CA ARG A 500 -18.16 0.28 26.04
C ARG A 500 -17.84 1.62 25.38
N ALA A 501 -17.07 1.62 24.30
CA ALA A 501 -16.72 2.84 23.56
C ALA A 501 -17.97 3.53 23.00
N LEU A 502 -18.88 2.78 22.37
CA LEU A 502 -20.16 3.31 21.88
C LEU A 502 -20.98 3.92 23.01
N ARG A 503 -21.09 3.21 24.14
CA ARG A 503 -21.82 3.70 25.32
C ARG A 503 -21.25 5.00 25.87
N ILE A 504 -19.93 5.11 25.99
CA ILE A 504 -19.27 6.33 26.47
C ILE A 504 -19.70 7.54 25.63
N ILE A 505 -19.70 7.41 24.31
CA ILE A 505 -20.09 8.50 23.41
C ILE A 505 -21.59 8.80 23.54
N MET A 506 -22.44 7.76 23.55
CA MET A 506 -23.90 7.91 23.65
C MET A 506 -24.34 8.56 24.98
N GLU A 507 -23.66 8.23 26.07
CA GLU A 507 -23.99 8.69 27.42
C GLU A 507 -23.33 10.05 27.76
N THR A 508 -22.38 10.53 26.94
CA THR A 508 -21.59 11.75 27.20
C THR A 508 -21.68 12.75 26.03
N PRO A 509 -22.73 13.59 25.97
CA PRO A 509 -22.95 14.49 24.83
C PRO A 509 -21.85 15.52 24.62
N GLY A 510 -21.21 15.99 25.70
CA GLY A 510 -20.05 16.87 25.62
C GLY A 510 -18.84 16.23 24.95
N LEU A 511 -18.65 14.92 25.13
CA LEU A 511 -17.57 14.19 24.47
C LEU A 511 -17.87 14.01 22.98
N TYR A 512 -19.13 13.70 22.62
CA TYR A 512 -19.57 13.66 21.23
C TYR A 512 -19.32 14.98 20.51
N GLU A 513 -19.73 16.11 21.11
CA GLU A 513 -19.50 17.45 20.56
C GLU A 513 -18.01 17.73 20.33
N GLN A 514 -17.18 17.43 21.34
CA GLN A 514 -15.74 17.61 21.27
C GLN A 514 -15.14 16.78 20.13
N TYR A 515 -15.50 15.50 20.04
CA TYR A 515 -14.98 14.61 19.00
C TYR A 515 -15.43 15.04 17.59
N SER A 516 -16.69 15.44 17.41
CA SER A 516 -17.18 15.99 16.15
C SER A 516 -16.38 17.21 15.68
N ARG A 517 -16.10 18.15 16.60
CA ARG A 517 -15.31 19.35 16.28
C ARG A 517 -13.86 18.99 15.93
N ASN A 518 -13.25 18.09 16.71
CA ASN A 518 -11.88 17.65 16.48
C ASN A 518 -11.75 16.89 15.16
N ALA A 519 -12.73 16.05 14.80
CA ALA A 519 -12.74 15.30 13.55
C ALA A 519 -12.59 16.25 12.34
N TYR A 520 -13.41 17.31 12.30
CA TYR A 520 -13.32 18.32 11.25
C TYR A 520 -12.01 19.10 11.26
N ALA A 521 -11.62 19.61 12.44
CA ALA A 521 -10.40 20.40 12.60
C ALA A 521 -9.14 19.64 12.17
N ARG A 522 -9.08 18.33 12.44
CA ARG A 522 -7.99 17.45 11.99
C ARG A 522 -7.90 17.43 10.46
N VAL A 523 -9.02 17.26 9.76
CA VAL A 523 -9.00 17.25 8.28
C VAL A 523 -8.63 18.62 7.73
N GLU A 524 -9.24 19.67 8.26
CA GLU A 524 -8.99 21.05 7.82
C GLU A 524 -7.51 21.44 7.94
N LYS A 525 -6.81 20.97 8.98
CA LYS A 525 -5.43 21.39 9.27
C LYS A 525 -4.36 20.44 8.76
N PHE A 526 -4.61 19.13 8.72
CA PHE A 526 -3.57 18.13 8.46
C PHE A 526 -3.83 17.22 7.28
N PHE A 527 -5.10 16.99 6.93
CA PHE A 527 -5.48 15.98 5.93
C PHE A 527 -6.20 16.59 4.73
N GLN A 528 -5.96 17.88 4.41
CA GLN A 528 -6.50 18.47 3.20
C GLN A 528 -5.79 17.92 1.95
N LEU A 529 -6.58 17.60 0.94
CA LEU A 529 -6.07 17.10 -0.33
C LEU A 529 -5.06 18.06 -0.97
N SER A 530 -5.35 19.36 -0.94
CA SER A 530 -4.47 20.41 -1.47
C SER A 530 -3.07 20.39 -0.86
N LEU A 531 -2.98 20.25 0.48
CA LEU A 531 -1.72 20.19 1.21
C LEU A 531 -0.92 18.93 0.84
N VAL A 532 -1.58 17.77 0.81
CA VAL A 532 -0.95 16.49 0.44
C VAL A 532 -0.43 16.53 -1.00
N MET A 533 -1.20 17.11 -1.94
CA MET A 533 -0.81 17.21 -3.34
C MET A 533 0.32 18.22 -3.56
N GLU A 534 0.38 19.30 -2.79
CA GLU A 534 1.53 20.21 -2.79
C GLU A 534 2.80 19.49 -2.33
N HIS A 535 2.71 18.64 -1.31
CA HIS A 535 3.83 17.83 -0.85
C HIS A 535 4.31 16.85 -1.93
N TYR A 536 3.41 16.12 -2.60
CA TYR A 536 3.77 15.27 -3.74
C TYR A 536 4.45 16.07 -4.85
N ASN A 537 3.89 17.23 -5.25
CA ASN A 537 4.49 18.11 -6.26
C ASN A 537 5.93 18.51 -5.89
N ARG A 538 6.14 18.91 -4.63
CA ARG A 538 7.45 19.31 -4.11
C ARG A 538 8.46 18.16 -4.17
N ILE A 539 8.05 16.95 -3.82
CA ILE A 539 8.89 15.75 -3.91
C ILE A 539 9.26 15.47 -5.37
N TYR A 540 8.28 15.45 -6.28
CA TYR A 540 8.55 15.22 -7.70
C TYR A 540 9.50 16.25 -8.28
N ARG A 541 9.33 17.53 -7.95
CA ARG A 541 10.21 18.60 -8.43
C ARG A 541 11.61 18.49 -7.85
N LYS A 542 11.73 18.22 -6.55
CA LYS A 542 13.01 18.00 -5.86
C LYS A 542 13.78 16.83 -6.49
N LEU A 543 13.13 15.67 -6.65
CA LEU A 543 13.74 14.49 -7.24
C LEU A 543 14.05 14.70 -8.73
N GLY A 544 13.08 15.20 -9.50
CA GLY A 544 13.20 15.39 -10.95
C GLY A 544 14.10 16.54 -11.39
N GLY A 545 14.63 17.34 -10.45
CA GLY A 545 15.44 18.52 -10.73
C GLY A 545 14.65 19.62 -11.46
N LEU A 546 13.37 19.75 -11.15
CA LEU A 546 12.47 20.73 -11.74
C LEU A 546 12.42 22.01 -10.87
N PRO A 547 12.15 23.18 -11.45
CA PRO A 547 12.00 24.42 -10.68
C PRO A 547 10.85 24.28 -9.67
N ALA A 548 10.93 24.94 -8.52
CA ALA A 548 9.86 24.91 -7.53
C ALA A 548 8.55 25.50 -8.09
N ARG A 549 7.41 24.91 -7.72
CA ARG A 549 6.09 25.50 -7.97
C ARG A 549 5.94 26.70 -7.03
N PRO A 550 5.53 27.90 -7.51
CA PRO A 550 5.13 28.97 -6.62
C PRO A 550 4.00 28.45 -5.72
N SER A 551 4.18 28.46 -4.40
CA SER A 551 3.14 27.97 -3.50
C SER A 551 1.90 28.85 -3.64
N LYS A 552 0.74 28.21 -3.78
CA LYS A 552 -0.56 28.91 -3.70
C LYS A 552 -0.88 29.33 -2.26
N TYR A 553 -0.16 28.77 -1.28
CA TYR A 553 -0.28 28.99 0.15
C TYR A 553 1.03 29.61 0.64
N THR A 554 1.30 30.85 0.22
CA THR A 554 2.39 31.64 0.79
C THR A 554 1.95 32.16 2.16
N GLU A 555 2.68 31.76 3.20
CA GLU A 555 2.79 32.38 4.54
C GLU A 555 1.49 32.98 5.12
N GLU A 556 0.78 32.21 5.95
CA GLU A 556 0.09 32.75 7.14
C GLU A 556 0.46 31.94 8.39
#